data_AF-A0A5E7AGQ4-F1
#
_entry.id   AF-A0A5E7AGQ4-F1
#
_cell.length_a   1.000
_cell.length_b   1.000
_cell.length_c   1.000
_cell.angle_alpha   90.00
_cell.angle_beta   90.00
_cell.angle_gamma   90.00
#
_symmetry.space_group_name_H-M   'P 1'
#
loop_
_entity.id
_entity.type
_entity.pdbx_description
1 polymer ?
#
loop_
_entity_poly.entity_id
_entity_poly.type
_entity_poly.pdbx_seq_one_letter_code
_entity_poly.pdbx_strand_id
1 'polypeptide(L)' 'MLGVDPTPYRQPKYVTCLDLGAWGAVYTEGWDRQVKLVRQEGKALKTQINTQWIYPPAANRETAWAAADPLIPIA' A
#
# COMPACT_ATOMS: atom_id res chain seq x y z
N MET A 1 3.56 -16.21 20.94
CA MET A 1 4.02 -14.80 20.92
C MET A 1 5.53 -14.77 20.70
N LEU A 2 6.09 -13.72 20.07
CA LEU A 2 7.51 -13.63 19.68
C LEU A 2 8.48 -13.37 20.86
N GLY A 3 8.01 -13.30 22.11
CA GLY A 3 8.86 -13.09 23.29
C GLY A 3 9.46 -11.68 23.40
N VAL A 4 8.96 -10.72 22.64
CA VAL A 4 9.39 -9.31 22.63
C VAL A 4 8.19 -8.39 22.89
N ASP A 5 8.47 -7.18 23.37
CA ASP A 5 7.44 -6.15 23.56
C ASP A 5 6.79 -5.79 22.22
N PRO A 6 5.45 -5.75 22.14
CA PRO A 6 4.75 -5.42 20.90
C PRO A 6 4.78 -3.91 20.62
N THR A 7 4.90 -3.55 19.35
CA THR A 7 4.71 -2.18 18.89
C THR A 7 3.22 -1.87 18.72
N PRO A 8 2.70 -0.74 19.25
CA PRO A 8 1.34 -0.30 18.97
C PRO A 8 1.11 -0.07 17.48
N TYR A 9 0.04 -0.65 16.94
CA TYR A 9 -0.32 -0.46 15.54
C TYR A 9 -0.78 0.98 15.26
N ARG A 10 -0.35 1.52 14.12
CA ARG A 10 -0.80 2.82 13.58
C ARG A 10 -0.86 2.75 12.05
N GLN A 11 -1.88 3.37 11.46
CA GLN A 11 -2.04 3.50 10.01
C GLN A 11 -2.28 4.96 9.63
N PRO A 12 -1.23 5.81 9.67
CA PRO A 12 -1.37 7.23 9.34
C PRO A 12 -1.78 7.45 7.88
N LYS A 13 -1.26 6.63 6.96
CA LYS A 13 -1.63 6.63 5.53
C LYS A 13 -2.69 5.56 5.28
N TYR A 14 -3.97 5.92 5.45
CA TYR A 14 -5.10 5.04 5.11
C TYR A 14 -5.61 5.39 3.72
N VAL A 15 -5.55 4.41 2.81
CA VAL A 15 -5.89 4.61 1.40
C VAL A 15 -6.82 3.51 0.92
N THR A 16 -7.66 3.81 -0.07
CA THR A 16 -8.45 2.81 -0.80
C THR A 16 -8.31 3.07 -2.28
N CYS A 17 -8.09 2.02 -3.07
CA CYS A 17 -8.06 2.12 -4.52
C CYS A 17 -8.98 1.07 -5.15
N LEU A 18 -10.13 1.51 -5.64
CA LEU A 18 -11.17 0.69 -6.25
C LEU A 18 -11.01 0.69 -7.77
N ASP A 19 -10.67 -0.47 -8.33
CA ASP A 19 -10.61 -0.68 -9.77
C ASP A 19 -12.02 -0.82 -10.37
N LEU A 20 -12.28 -0.14 -11.49
CA LEU A 20 -13.56 -0.13 -12.21
C LEU A 20 -13.40 -0.68 -13.65
N GLY A 21 -12.41 -1.53 -13.88
CA GLY A 21 -12.15 -2.13 -15.19
C GLY A 21 -11.71 -1.09 -16.23
N ALA A 22 -12.35 -1.11 -17.41
CA ALA A 22 -12.07 -0.17 -18.49
C ALA A 22 -12.42 1.29 -18.16
N TRP A 23 -13.23 1.53 -17.12
CA TRP A 23 -13.64 2.88 -16.69
C TRP A 23 -12.59 3.58 -15.80
N GLY A 24 -11.49 2.88 -15.47
CA GLY A 24 -10.40 3.37 -14.65
C GLY A 24 -10.49 2.90 -13.21
N ALA A 25 -10.12 3.74 -12.24
CA ALA A 25 -10.24 3.46 -10.82
C ALA A 25 -10.55 4.72 -10.01
N VAL A 26 -10.96 4.56 -8.75
CA VAL A 26 -11.09 5.66 -7.78
C VAL A 26 -10.11 5.41 -6.64
N TYR A 27 -9.26 6.40 -6.38
CA TYR A 27 -8.30 6.38 -5.28
C TYR A 27 -8.72 7.42 -4.23
N THR A 28 -8.76 6.98 -2.97
CA THR A 28 -9.10 7.81 -1.82
C THR A 28 -8.04 7.73 -0.73
N GLU A 29 -7.95 8.80 0.06
CA GLU A 29 -7.09 8.92 1.22
C GLU A 29 -7.89 9.34 2.45
N GLY A 30 -7.36 9.01 3.62
CA GLY A 30 -7.97 9.38 4.90
C GLY A 30 -9.10 8.44 5.30
N TRP A 31 -9.38 8.41 6.60
CA TRP A 31 -10.46 7.61 7.18
C TRP A 31 -11.84 8.07 6.69
N ASP A 32 -11.95 9.34 6.30
CA ASP A 32 -13.11 9.98 5.66
C ASP A 32 -13.19 9.74 4.13
N ARG A 33 -12.20 9.06 3.54
CA ARG A 33 -12.16 8.64 2.12
C ARG A 33 -12.27 9.80 1.12
N GLN A 34 -11.43 10.80 1.27
CA GLN A 34 -11.32 11.91 0.32
C GLN A 34 -10.86 11.39 -1.04
N VAL A 35 -11.63 11.67 -2.10
CA VAL A 35 -11.24 11.31 -3.48
C VAL A 35 -10.05 12.16 -3.91
N LYS A 36 -8.96 11.48 -4.32
CA LYS A 36 -7.73 12.14 -4.79
C LYS A 36 -7.47 11.91 -6.27
N LEU A 37 -7.73 10.70 -6.78
CA LEU A 37 -7.59 10.39 -8.21
C LEU A 37 -8.78 9.59 -8.71
N VAL A 38 -9.11 9.76 -9.99
CA VAL A 38 -10.20 9.05 -10.67
C VAL A 38 -9.76 8.59 -12.05
N ARG A 39 -10.56 7.73 -12.69
CA ARG A 39 -10.38 7.30 -14.09
C ARG A 39 -8.98 6.70 -14.31
N GLN A 40 -8.31 7.10 -15.39
CA GLN A 40 -7.05 6.51 -15.83
C GLN A 40 -5.89 6.77 -14.87
N GLU A 41 -5.87 7.93 -14.19
CA GLU A 41 -4.84 8.26 -13.21
C GLU A 41 -4.94 7.34 -11.99
N GLY A 42 -6.16 7.14 -11.47
CA GLY A 42 -6.40 6.16 -10.42
C GLY A 42 -6.00 4.74 -10.85
N LYS A 43 -6.29 4.37 -12.10
CA LYS A 43 -5.96 3.04 -12.66
C LYS A 43 -4.45 2.84 -12.81
N ALA A 44 -3.71 3.87 -13.22
CA ALA A 44 -2.26 3.86 -13.29
C ALA A 44 -1.65 3.64 -11.90
N LEU A 45 -2.12 4.39 -10.90
CA LEU A 45 -1.70 4.21 -9.51
C LEU A 45 -2.05 2.80 -8.99
N LYS A 46 -3.27 2.31 -9.24
CA LYS A 46 -3.68 0.95 -8.86
C LYS A 46 -2.76 -0.12 -9.45
N THR A 47 -2.37 0.06 -10.71
CA THR A 47 -1.47 -0.85 -11.40
C THR A 47 -0.11 -0.84 -10.72
N GLN A 48 0.43 0.34 -10.42
CA GLN A 48 1.70 0.48 -9.70
C GLN A 48 1.66 -0.18 -8.32
N ILE A 49 0.60 0.06 -7.54
CA ILE A 49 0.40 -0.56 -6.23
C ILE A 49 0.50 -2.08 -6.38
N ASN A 50 -0.31 -2.66 -7.29
CA ASN A 50 -0.44 -4.12 -7.42
C ASN A 50 0.77 -4.83 -8.01
N THR A 51 1.55 -4.16 -8.88
CA THR A 51 2.65 -4.81 -9.61
C THR A 51 4.03 -4.45 -9.07
N GLN A 52 4.14 -3.39 -8.27
CA GLN A 52 5.42 -2.89 -7.76
C GLN A 52 5.44 -2.80 -6.23
N TRP A 53 4.45 -2.14 -5.62
CA TRP A 53 4.55 -1.79 -4.19
C TRP A 53 4.19 -2.95 -3.26
N ILE A 54 3.12 -3.68 -3.57
CA ILE A 54 2.68 -4.83 -2.76
C ILE A 54 3.03 -6.17 -3.39
N TYR A 55 3.74 -6.15 -4.53
CA TYR A 55 4.19 -7.38 -5.15
C TYR A 55 5.32 -7.97 -4.30
N PRO A 56 5.33 -9.28 -4.03
CA PRO A 56 6.38 -9.89 -3.23
C PRO A 56 7.76 -9.58 -3.82
N PRO A 57 8.76 -9.28 -2.97
CA PRO A 57 10.13 -9.14 -3.44
C PRO A 57 10.61 -10.47 -4.05
N ALA A 58 11.71 -10.42 -4.79
CA ALA A 58 12.40 -11.64 -5.24
C ALA A 58 12.63 -12.59 -4.06
N ALA A 59 12.66 -13.90 -4.32
CA ALA A 59 12.82 -14.95 -3.31
C ALA A 59 14.24 -14.99 -2.71
N ASN A 60 14.67 -13.87 -2.15
CA ASN A 60 15.90 -13.68 -1.43
C ASN A 60 15.54 -13.29 0.01
N ARG A 61 16.08 -14.05 0.96
CA ARG A 61 15.74 -13.91 2.39
C ARG A 61 16.14 -12.55 2.96
N GLU A 62 17.32 -12.07 2.61
CA GLU A 62 17.88 -10.83 3.17
C GLU A 62 17.08 -9.61 2.71
N THR A 63 16.78 -9.54 1.41
CA THR A 63 16.00 -8.43 0.84
C THR A 63 14.57 -8.43 1.36
N ALA A 64 13.92 -9.59 1.46
CA ALA A 64 12.57 -9.71 1.99
C ALA A 64 12.50 -9.31 3.48
N TRP A 65 13.53 -9.67 4.27
CA TRP A 65 13.61 -9.30 5.68
C TRP A 65 13.80 -7.80 5.87
N ALA A 66 14.70 -7.17 5.10
CA ALA A 66 14.93 -5.73 5.16
C ALA A 66 13.68 -4.92 4.76
N ALA A 67 12.91 -5.39 3.77
CA ALA A 67 11.68 -4.73 3.32
C ALA A 67 10.51 -4.81 4.33
N ALA A 68 10.59 -5.72 5.31
CA ALA A 68 9.54 -5.94 6.30
C ALA A 68 9.69 -5.08 7.57
N ASP A 69 10.70 -4.19 7.64
CA ASP A 69 10.90 -3.33 8.81
C ASP A 69 9.73 -2.34 8.99
N PRO A 70 8.97 -2.43 10.10
CA PRO A 70 7.81 -1.57 10.35
C PRO A 70 8.17 -0.11 10.66
N LEU A 71 9.46 0.21 10.81
CA LEU A 71 9.94 1.57 11.07
C LEU A 71 10.32 2.33 9.80
N ILE A 72 10.30 1.68 8.63
CA ILE A 72 10.52 2.35 7.34
C ILE A 72 9.43 3.44 7.15
N PRO A 73 9.80 4.70 6.90
CA PRO A 73 8.84 5.77 6.67
C PRO A 73 7.97 5.45 5.44
N ILE A 74 6.65 5.52 5.61
CA ILE A 74 5.71 5.47 4.49
C ILE A 74 5.67 6.87 3.86
N ALA A 75 6.33 7.03 2.71
CA ALA A 75 6.15 8.20 1.84
C ALA A 75 4.73 8.23 1.26
#